data_AF-C1L5R3-F1
#
_entry.id   AF-C1L5R3-F1
#
_cell.length_a   1.000
_cell.length_b   1.000
_cell.length_c   1.000
_cell.angle_alpha   90.00
_cell.angle_beta   90.00
_cell.angle_gamma   90.00
#
_symmetry.space_group_name_H-M   'P 1'
#
loop_
_entity.id
_entity.type
_entity.pdbx_description
1 polymer ?
#
loop_
_entity_poly.entity_id
_entity_poly.type
_entity_poly.pdbx_seq_one_letter_code
_entity_poly.pdbx_strand_id
1 'polypeptide(L)'
;MIFYRLLGLIFILETIILISSNVYGLDNGLARTPPMGWMTWQRFRCQIDCKEYPNDCINENLIKRTADKLVLNGWRDLGYKYVIIDDCWPARKRDSKTNELVPDPDRFPNGMKNVGEYLHSKNLLFGIYLDYGTLTCEGYPGSMNYLELDARSIAEWKVDYVKMDGCYSLPNIQPEGYENFSRLLNTTGRPMVFSCSYPAYISWINNIKLIDWNRLKKNCNLWRVLGDIQDSLSSVVSIIKCL
;
A
#
# COMPACT_ATOMS: atom_id res chain seq x y z
N MET A 1 -11.31 -38.93 -43.63
CA MET A 1 -12.15 -38.03 -42.80
C MET A 1 -11.93 -38.17 -41.28
N ILE A 2 -11.28 -39.24 -40.79
CA ILE A 2 -11.01 -39.44 -39.35
C ILE A 2 -9.71 -38.73 -38.89
N PHE A 3 -8.70 -38.63 -39.78
CA PHE A 3 -7.39 -38.04 -39.47
C PHE A 3 -7.46 -36.54 -39.14
N TYR A 4 -8.29 -35.77 -39.85
CA TYR A 4 -8.49 -34.33 -39.58
C TYR A 4 -9.25 -34.04 -38.27
N ARG A 5 -10.03 -35.01 -37.75
CA ARG A 5 -10.71 -34.87 -36.46
C ARG A 5 -9.76 -35.05 -35.27
N LEU A 6 -8.74 -35.92 -35.40
CA LEU A 6 -7.71 -36.10 -34.36
C LEU A 6 -6.77 -34.90 -34.26
N LEU A 7 -6.37 -34.31 -35.40
CA LEU A 7 -5.52 -33.10 -35.41
C LEU A 7 -6.20 -31.88 -34.78
N GLY A 8 -7.52 -31.72 -34.97
CA GLY A 8 -8.29 -30.65 -34.32
C GLY A 8 -8.42 -30.83 -32.80
N LEU A 9 -8.50 -32.07 -32.31
CA LEU A 9 -8.58 -32.38 -30.87
C LEU A 9 -7.25 -32.18 -30.15
N ILE A 10 -6.11 -32.48 -30.80
CA ILE A 10 -4.76 -32.24 -30.26
C ILE A 10 -4.50 -30.73 -30.17
N PHE A 11 -4.90 -29.96 -31.20
CA PHE A 11 -4.76 -28.49 -31.17
C PHE A 11 -5.64 -27.86 -30.07
N ILE A 12 -6.86 -28.33 -29.85
CA ILE A 12 -7.73 -27.84 -28.75
C ILE A 12 -7.14 -28.19 -27.37
N LEU A 13 -6.52 -29.38 -27.19
CA LEU A 13 -5.86 -29.74 -25.93
C LEU A 13 -4.62 -28.88 -25.65
N GLU A 14 -3.79 -28.59 -26.66
CA GLU A 14 -2.63 -27.70 -26.50
C GLU A 14 -3.03 -26.24 -26.26
N THR A 15 -4.16 -25.79 -26.83
CA THR A 15 -4.68 -24.43 -26.58
C THR A 15 -5.29 -24.28 -25.18
N ILE A 16 -5.77 -25.37 -24.56
CA ILE A 16 -6.32 -25.37 -23.20
C ILE A 16 -5.21 -25.39 -22.13
N ILE A 17 -4.04 -25.96 -22.41
CA ILE A 17 -2.92 -26.00 -21.45
C ILE A 17 -2.23 -24.63 -21.29
N LEU A 18 -2.50 -23.67 -22.19
CA LEU A 18 -2.02 -22.28 -22.07
C LEU A 18 -2.86 -21.40 -21.11
N ILE A 19 -3.89 -21.94 -20.46
CA ILE A 19 -4.73 -21.21 -19.52
C ILE A 19 -4.60 -21.84 -18.13
N SER A 20 -4.04 -21.07 -17.19
CA SER A 20 -3.90 -21.34 -15.75
C SER A 20 -2.56 -21.94 -15.29
N SER A 21 -1.47 -21.19 -15.42
CA SER A 21 -0.51 -21.17 -14.32
C SER A 21 -1.22 -20.57 -13.09
N ASN A 22 -1.75 -21.41 -12.21
CA ASN A 22 -2.25 -20.96 -10.91
C ASN A 22 -1.05 -20.40 -10.12
N VAL A 23 -0.90 -19.08 -10.10
CA VAL A 23 0.08 -18.41 -9.24
C VAL A 23 -0.53 -18.36 -7.84
N TYR A 24 -0.02 -19.18 -6.94
CA TYR A 24 -0.39 -19.14 -5.53
C TYR A 24 0.29 -17.93 -4.86
N GLY A 25 -0.43 -16.81 -4.81
CA GLY A 25 -0.07 -15.61 -4.05
C GLY A 25 -0.90 -15.48 -2.77
N LEU A 26 -0.77 -14.34 -2.10
CA LEU A 26 -1.62 -13.93 -0.98
C LEU A 26 -3.06 -13.98 -1.45
N ASP A 27 -3.83 -14.91 -0.91
CA ASP A 27 -5.20 -15.17 -1.35
C ASP A 27 -6.22 -14.50 -0.43
N ASN A 28 -6.08 -13.18 -0.24
CA ASN A 28 -7.04 -12.37 0.51
C ASN A 28 -8.21 -11.84 -0.34
N GLY A 29 -8.35 -12.32 -1.58
CA GLY A 29 -9.41 -11.91 -2.51
C GLY A 29 -9.21 -10.54 -3.17
N LEU A 30 -8.16 -9.79 -2.82
CA LEU A 30 -7.91 -8.43 -3.29
C LEU A 30 -6.80 -8.36 -4.35
N ALA A 31 -6.65 -7.19 -4.97
CA ALA A 31 -5.62 -6.89 -5.97
C ALA A 31 -5.53 -7.93 -7.11
N ARG A 32 -6.68 -8.51 -7.51
CA ARG A 32 -6.78 -9.41 -8.69
C ARG A 32 -6.42 -8.70 -10.00
N THR A 33 -6.57 -7.37 -10.01
CA THR A 33 -5.97 -6.45 -10.99
C THR A 33 -5.13 -5.43 -10.22
N PRO A 34 -4.14 -4.77 -10.88
CA PRO A 34 -3.33 -3.75 -10.23
C PRO A 34 -4.19 -2.66 -9.58
N PRO A 35 -3.97 -2.32 -8.29
CA PRO A 35 -4.70 -1.26 -7.62
C PRO A 35 -4.53 0.08 -8.34
N MET A 36 -5.63 0.78 -8.59
CA MET A 36 -5.66 2.10 -9.22
C MET A 36 -6.16 3.15 -8.23
N GLY A 37 -5.45 4.27 -8.11
CA GLY A 37 -5.79 5.30 -7.14
C GLY A 37 -4.86 6.50 -7.14
N TRP A 38 -4.88 7.23 -6.03
CA TRP A 38 -4.08 8.41 -5.77
C TRP A 38 -3.39 8.27 -4.41
N MET A 39 -2.17 8.80 -4.30
CA MET A 39 -1.35 8.75 -3.08
C MET A 39 -0.70 10.12 -2.84
N THR A 40 -0.61 10.56 -1.59
CA THR A 40 -0.12 11.91 -1.24
C THR A 40 1.37 12.12 -1.59
N TRP A 41 2.21 11.08 -1.49
CA TRP A 41 3.67 11.21 -1.34
C TRP A 41 4.37 12.05 -2.41
N GLN A 42 4.31 11.64 -3.69
CA GLN A 42 5.17 12.25 -4.72
C GLN A 42 4.95 13.77 -4.81
N ARG A 43 3.68 14.21 -4.78
CA ARG A 43 3.31 15.61 -4.98
C ARG A 43 3.32 16.45 -3.72
N PHE A 44 2.84 15.92 -2.60
CA PHE A 44 2.62 16.67 -1.36
C PHE A 44 3.69 16.41 -0.28
N ARG A 45 4.41 15.29 -0.39
CA ARG A 45 5.52 14.92 0.51
C ARG A 45 5.08 14.99 1.98
N CYS A 46 5.98 15.44 2.84
CA CYS A 46 5.74 15.73 4.25
C CYS A 46 5.38 17.21 4.49
N GLN A 47 4.61 17.85 3.61
CA GLN A 47 4.18 19.24 3.85
C GLN A 47 3.16 19.26 5.01
N ILE A 48 3.56 19.77 6.17
CA ILE A 48 2.71 19.82 7.38
C ILE A 48 2.37 21.24 7.84
N ASP A 49 2.96 22.27 7.22
CA ASP A 49 2.64 23.66 7.55
C ASP A 49 1.32 24.07 6.90
N CYS A 50 0.23 23.86 7.63
CA CYS A 50 -1.11 24.24 7.20
C CYS A 50 -1.42 25.73 7.36
N LYS A 51 -0.54 26.52 7.99
CA LYS A 51 -0.71 27.97 8.05
C LYS A 51 -0.19 28.62 6.78
N GLU A 52 0.99 28.20 6.33
CA GLU A 52 1.59 28.69 5.09
C GLU A 52 0.97 28.02 3.85
N TYR A 53 0.70 26.71 3.91
CA TYR A 53 0.17 25.92 2.80
C TYR A 53 -1.18 25.25 3.14
N PRO A 54 -2.25 26.03 3.41
CA PRO A 54 -3.52 25.50 3.93
C PRO A 54 -4.22 24.51 2.98
N ASN A 55 -3.94 24.60 1.68
CA ASN A 55 -4.51 23.72 0.67
C ASN A 55 -3.63 22.50 0.35
N ASP A 56 -2.33 22.57 0.63
CA ASP A 56 -1.35 21.59 0.18
C ASP A 56 -0.64 20.86 1.34
N CYS A 57 -0.88 21.25 2.59
CA CYS A 57 -0.46 20.46 3.73
C CYS A 57 -1.26 19.15 3.85
N ILE A 58 -0.64 18.12 4.42
CA ILE A 58 -1.25 16.82 4.68
C ILE A 58 -2.29 16.96 5.80
N ASN A 59 -3.52 17.25 5.43
CA ASN A 59 -4.66 17.42 6.33
C ASN A 59 -5.94 16.78 5.77
N GLU A 60 -6.97 16.69 6.60
CA GLU A 60 -8.28 16.13 6.25
C GLU A 60 -8.92 16.82 5.03
N ASN A 61 -8.76 18.14 4.90
CA ASN A 61 -9.33 18.91 3.79
C ASN A 61 -8.67 18.57 2.44
N LEU A 62 -7.36 18.36 2.39
CA LEU A 62 -6.64 17.90 1.21
C LEU A 62 -7.22 16.57 0.72
N ILE A 63 -7.46 15.64 1.64
CA ILE A 63 -7.99 14.31 1.32
C ILE A 63 -9.44 14.42 0.81
N LYS A 64 -10.31 15.15 1.52
CA LYS A 64 -11.72 15.33 1.13
C LYS A 64 -11.85 16.04 -0.23
N ARG A 65 -11.11 17.13 -0.43
CA ARG A 65 -11.04 17.86 -1.72
C ARG A 65 -10.60 16.96 -2.86
N THR A 66 -9.58 16.14 -2.65
CA THR A 66 -9.06 15.24 -3.68
C THR A 66 -10.06 14.13 -4.00
N ALA A 67 -10.69 13.56 -2.98
CA ALA A 67 -11.77 12.58 -3.14
C ALA A 67 -12.94 13.14 -3.96
N ASP A 68 -13.39 14.35 -3.66
CA ASP A 68 -14.43 15.02 -4.46
C ASP A 68 -14.00 15.19 -5.92
N LYS A 69 -12.75 15.55 -6.20
CA LYS A 69 -12.23 15.67 -7.58
C LYS A 69 -12.10 14.32 -8.29
N LEU A 70 -11.73 13.25 -7.59
CA LEU A 70 -11.70 11.90 -8.17
C LEU A 70 -13.09 11.46 -8.63
N VAL A 71 -14.15 11.84 -7.91
CA VAL A 71 -15.53 11.56 -8.29
C VAL A 71 -16.00 12.51 -9.40
N LEU A 72 -15.94 13.82 -9.15
CA LEU A 72 -16.50 14.84 -10.05
C LEU A 72 -15.86 14.83 -11.45
N ASN A 73 -14.57 14.50 -11.53
CA ASN A 73 -13.84 14.48 -12.80
C ASN A 73 -13.80 13.08 -13.45
N GLY A 74 -14.56 12.11 -12.94
CA GLY A 74 -14.74 10.79 -13.56
C GLY A 74 -13.63 9.76 -13.30
N TRP A 75 -12.57 10.09 -12.54
CA TRP A 75 -11.46 9.16 -12.26
C TRP A 75 -11.91 7.88 -11.55
N ARG A 76 -12.83 8.01 -10.57
CA ARG A 76 -13.40 6.86 -9.87
C ARG A 76 -14.08 5.90 -10.85
N ASP A 77 -14.83 6.43 -11.79
CA ASP A 77 -15.62 5.64 -12.75
C ASP A 77 -14.71 4.96 -13.79
N LEU A 78 -13.50 5.51 -14.01
CA LEU A 78 -12.40 4.88 -14.75
C LEU A 78 -11.59 3.86 -13.92
N GLY A 79 -11.91 3.66 -12.65
CA GLY A 79 -11.30 2.65 -11.79
C GLY A 79 -10.33 3.17 -10.73
N TYR A 80 -10.00 4.46 -10.69
CA TYR A 80 -9.14 5.05 -9.65
C TYR A 80 -9.90 5.18 -8.33
N LYS A 81 -9.85 4.13 -7.51
CA LYS A 81 -10.69 4.00 -6.31
C LYS A 81 -9.94 4.20 -5.01
N TYR A 82 -8.64 3.93 -4.94
CA TYR A 82 -7.86 4.07 -3.71
C TYR A 82 -7.43 5.52 -3.48
N VAL A 83 -7.61 6.04 -2.27
CA VAL A 83 -7.06 7.31 -1.79
C VAL A 83 -6.14 6.99 -0.61
N ILE A 84 -4.84 7.05 -0.86
CA ILE A 84 -3.81 6.57 0.06
C ILE A 84 -3.10 7.76 0.71
N ILE A 85 -3.20 7.86 2.03
CA ILE A 85 -2.48 8.85 2.83
C ILE A 85 -1.12 8.24 3.17
N ASP A 86 -0.05 8.84 2.62
CA ASP A 86 1.33 8.43 2.88
C ASP A 86 1.85 8.97 4.23
N ASP A 87 3.17 9.00 4.44
CA ASP A 87 3.79 9.44 5.69
C ASP A 87 3.33 10.84 6.15
N CYS A 88 3.66 11.18 7.40
CA CYS A 88 3.38 12.45 8.05
C CYS A 88 1.92 12.71 8.44
N TRP A 89 1.03 11.73 8.33
CA TRP A 89 -0.32 11.82 8.88
C TRP A 89 -0.44 11.77 10.42
N PRO A 90 0.38 10.99 11.17
CA PRO A 90 0.14 10.82 12.60
C PRO A 90 0.66 12.02 13.39
N ALA A 91 0.27 12.12 14.66
CA ALA A 91 0.94 12.99 15.61
C ALA A 91 2.37 12.49 15.88
N ARG A 92 3.21 13.37 16.43
CA ARG A 92 4.62 13.04 16.76
C ARG A 92 4.77 11.99 17.88
N LYS A 93 3.71 11.69 18.61
CA LYS A 93 3.69 10.70 19.69
C LYS A 93 2.44 9.86 19.58
N ARG A 94 2.56 8.58 19.94
CA ARG A 94 1.43 7.68 20.19
C ARG A 94 0.62 8.17 21.39
N ASP A 95 -0.61 7.69 21.51
CA ASP A 95 -1.38 7.90 22.73
C ASP A 95 -0.62 7.38 23.95
N SER A 96 -0.54 8.16 25.02
CA SER A 96 0.29 7.82 26.19
C SER A 96 -0.29 6.72 27.07
N LYS A 97 -1.57 6.37 26.90
CA LYS A 97 -2.27 5.33 27.67
C LYS A 97 -2.41 4.05 26.86
N THR A 98 -2.83 4.15 25.60
CA THR A 98 -3.11 3.00 24.75
C THR A 98 -1.93 2.58 23.87
N ASN A 99 -0.95 3.46 23.67
CA ASN A 99 0.12 3.35 22.66
C ASN A 99 -0.38 3.30 21.21
N GLU A 100 -1.65 3.61 20.95
CA GLU A 100 -2.19 3.64 19.59
C GLU A 100 -1.58 4.79 18.79
N LEU A 101 -1.44 4.59 17.49
CA LEU A 101 -1.19 5.69 16.57
C LEU A 101 -2.38 6.64 16.63
N VAL A 102 -2.10 7.93 16.83
CA VAL A 102 -3.13 8.97 16.79
C VAL A 102 -2.85 9.89 15.61
N PRO A 103 -3.87 10.28 14.85
CA PRO A 103 -3.70 11.27 13.81
C PRO A 103 -3.34 12.62 14.44
N ASP A 104 -2.66 13.47 13.69
CA ASP A 104 -2.37 14.83 14.14
C ASP A 104 -3.69 15.60 14.36
N PRO A 105 -3.95 16.10 15.59
CA PRO A 105 -5.26 16.63 15.95
C PRO A 105 -5.58 17.95 15.25
N ASP A 106 -4.57 18.73 14.85
CA ASP A 106 -4.79 20.00 14.15
C ASP A 106 -5.08 19.76 12.66
N ARG A 107 -4.47 18.72 12.07
CA ARG A 107 -4.59 18.41 10.65
C ARG A 107 -5.73 17.42 10.34
N PHE A 108 -6.08 16.56 11.29
CA PHE A 108 -7.13 15.55 11.17
C PHE A 108 -8.04 15.57 12.41
N PRO A 109 -8.73 16.68 12.68
CA PRO A 109 -9.51 16.89 13.91
C PRO A 109 -10.65 15.89 14.09
N ASN A 110 -11.17 15.31 13.00
CA ASN A 110 -12.25 14.30 13.08
C ASN A 110 -11.73 12.86 13.11
N GLY A 111 -10.41 12.67 13.09
CA GLY A 111 -9.74 11.37 13.14
C GLY A 111 -9.85 10.53 11.85
N MET A 112 -9.05 9.47 11.78
CA MET A 112 -8.91 8.66 10.55
C MET A 112 -10.15 7.84 10.21
N LYS A 113 -10.95 7.45 11.19
CA LYS A 113 -12.23 6.78 10.94
C LYS A 113 -13.20 7.68 10.17
N ASN A 114 -13.25 8.98 10.48
CA ASN A 114 -14.08 9.93 9.73
C ASN A 114 -13.60 10.08 8.29
N VAL A 115 -12.27 10.12 8.08
CA VAL A 115 -11.68 10.12 6.74
C VAL A 115 -12.12 8.89 5.95
N GLY A 116 -12.01 7.69 6.54
CA GLY A 116 -12.46 6.45 5.93
C GLY A 116 -13.95 6.47 5.57
N GLU A 117 -14.81 6.86 6.51
CA GLU A 117 -16.26 6.95 6.29
C GLU A 117 -16.63 7.96 5.20
N TYR A 118 -15.92 9.09 5.14
CA TYR A 118 -16.11 10.06 4.07
C TYR A 118 -15.71 9.46 2.70
N LEU A 119 -14.55 8.81 2.60
CA LEU A 119 -14.12 8.17 1.35
C LEU A 119 -15.09 7.07 0.90
N HIS A 120 -15.57 6.25 1.84
CA HIS A 120 -16.56 5.21 1.55
C HIS A 120 -17.89 5.80 1.06
N SER A 121 -18.33 6.93 1.62
CA SER A 121 -19.55 7.63 1.15
C SER A 121 -19.47 8.09 -0.31
N LYS A 122 -18.25 8.17 -0.87
CA LYS A 122 -17.96 8.56 -2.25
C LYS A 122 -17.71 7.36 -3.18
N ASN A 123 -17.88 6.13 -2.68
CA ASN A 123 -17.47 4.89 -3.33
C ASN A 123 -15.97 4.84 -3.67
N LEU A 124 -15.15 5.45 -2.80
CA LEU A 124 -13.68 5.35 -2.81
C LEU A 124 -13.22 4.44 -1.67
N LEU A 125 -11.96 4.00 -1.72
CA LEU A 125 -11.32 3.10 -0.76
C LEU A 125 -10.21 3.85 -0.03
N PHE A 126 -10.10 3.64 1.27
CA PHE A 126 -9.19 4.36 2.15
C PHE A 126 -7.85 3.61 2.28
N GLY A 127 -6.74 4.26 1.94
CA GLY A 127 -5.40 3.75 2.18
C GLY A 127 -4.62 4.53 3.22
N ILE A 128 -3.77 3.85 3.99
CA ILE A 128 -2.92 4.45 5.02
C ILE A 128 -1.48 3.92 4.94
N TYR A 129 -0.54 4.75 5.42
CA TYR A 129 0.87 4.43 5.57
C TYR A 129 1.22 4.04 7.00
N LEU A 130 2.06 3.03 7.12
CA LEU A 130 2.78 2.61 8.32
C LEU A 130 4.26 2.33 7.95
N ASP A 131 5.10 2.13 8.96
CA ASP A 131 6.51 1.77 8.77
C ASP A 131 6.89 0.59 9.67
N TYR A 132 7.51 -0.45 9.11
CA TYR A 132 8.14 -1.52 9.86
C TYR A 132 9.51 -1.06 10.36
N GLY A 133 9.46 -0.11 11.29
CA GLY A 133 10.59 0.60 11.87
C GLY A 133 10.26 1.06 13.29
N THR A 134 11.26 1.57 14.01
CA THR A 134 11.00 2.32 15.25
C THR A 134 10.39 3.69 14.97
N LEU A 135 10.69 4.24 13.79
CA LEU A 135 10.14 5.49 13.25
C LEU A 135 9.78 5.31 11.78
N THR A 136 8.90 6.16 11.27
CA THR A 136 8.69 6.34 9.82
C THR A 136 9.89 7.05 9.21
N CYS A 137 10.00 7.06 7.88
CA CYS A 137 11.07 7.76 7.18
C CYS A 137 11.16 9.26 7.54
N GLU A 138 10.02 9.90 7.84
CA GLU A 138 9.94 11.32 8.27
C GLU A 138 9.96 11.50 9.80
N GLY A 139 10.34 10.47 10.54
CA GLY A 139 10.56 10.52 11.99
C GLY A 139 9.26 10.54 12.82
N TYR A 140 8.16 10.01 12.30
CA TYR A 140 6.93 9.77 13.06
C TYR A 140 6.98 8.39 13.74
N PRO A 141 6.08 8.07 14.70
CA PRO A 141 6.10 6.77 15.37
C PRO A 141 5.96 5.59 14.39
N GLY A 142 6.91 4.65 14.40
CA GLY A 142 6.87 3.43 13.59
C GLY A 142 6.13 2.28 14.27
N SER A 143 5.87 1.21 13.52
CA SER A 143 4.98 0.10 13.91
C SER A 143 5.68 -1.18 14.39
N MET A 144 7.02 -1.27 14.30
CA MET A 144 7.74 -2.54 14.54
C MET A 144 7.43 -3.20 15.88
N ASN A 145 7.26 -2.43 16.95
CA ASN A 145 6.96 -2.93 18.30
C ASN A 145 5.45 -2.93 18.64
N TYR A 146 4.60 -2.57 17.68
CA TYR A 146 3.16 -2.35 17.88
C TYR A 146 2.31 -2.98 16.78
N LEU A 147 2.82 -3.97 16.05
CA LEU A 147 2.19 -4.52 14.85
C LEU A 147 0.74 -4.98 15.05
N GLU A 148 0.46 -5.72 16.11
CA GLU A 148 -0.89 -6.22 16.40
C GLU A 148 -1.85 -5.08 16.74
N LEU A 149 -1.37 -4.13 17.55
CA LEU A 149 -2.12 -2.94 17.93
C LEU A 149 -2.46 -2.07 16.72
N ASP A 150 -1.47 -1.82 15.85
CA ASP A 150 -1.63 -0.97 14.68
C ASP A 150 -2.52 -1.66 13.62
N ALA A 151 -2.39 -2.98 13.42
CA ALA A 151 -3.29 -3.74 12.56
C ALA A 151 -4.75 -3.65 13.02
N ARG A 152 -5.00 -3.79 14.32
CA ARG A 152 -6.34 -3.63 14.91
C ARG A 152 -6.85 -2.19 14.72
N SER A 153 -6.03 -1.19 15.01
CA SER A 153 -6.41 0.23 14.93
C SER A 153 -6.85 0.63 13.52
N ILE A 154 -6.06 0.27 12.49
CA ILE A 154 -6.40 0.62 11.11
C ILE A 154 -7.64 -0.15 10.59
N ALA A 155 -7.88 -1.37 11.09
CA ALA A 155 -9.10 -2.11 10.78
C ALA A 155 -10.33 -1.45 11.41
N GLU A 156 -10.24 -0.95 12.65
CA GLU A 156 -11.30 -0.19 13.33
C GLU A 156 -11.61 1.13 12.63
N TRP A 157 -10.61 1.77 12.02
CA TRP A 157 -10.77 2.95 11.15
C TRP A 157 -11.29 2.63 9.75
N LYS A 158 -11.55 1.34 9.46
CA LYS A 158 -12.05 0.85 8.17
C LYS A 158 -11.09 1.12 7.01
N VAL A 159 -9.78 0.98 7.21
CA VAL A 159 -8.78 1.07 6.12
C VAL A 159 -8.92 -0.10 5.14
N ASP A 160 -8.72 0.15 3.85
CA ASP A 160 -8.82 -0.82 2.75
C ASP A 160 -7.46 -1.14 2.10
N TYR A 161 -6.44 -0.31 2.34
CA TYR A 161 -5.10 -0.43 1.78
C TYR A 161 -4.05 0.01 2.80
N VAL A 162 -2.98 -0.77 2.96
CA VAL A 162 -1.86 -0.44 3.85
C VAL A 162 -0.57 -0.47 3.05
N LYS A 163 0.13 0.68 3.00
CA LYS A 163 1.55 0.74 2.63
C LYS A 163 2.35 0.56 3.91
N MET A 164 3.24 -0.43 3.94
CA MET A 164 4.22 -0.58 5.02
C MET A 164 5.60 -0.29 4.47
N ASP A 165 6.24 0.76 4.98
CA ASP A 165 7.62 1.11 4.68
C ASP A 165 8.61 0.42 5.62
N GLY A 166 9.90 0.71 5.50
CA GLY A 166 10.95 -0.02 6.22
C GLY A 166 12.11 0.84 6.69
N CYS A 167 11.88 2.13 6.92
CA CYS A 167 12.90 2.98 7.52
C CYS A 167 13.16 2.56 8.98
N TYR A 168 14.28 2.98 9.56
CA TYR A 168 14.61 2.73 10.98
C TYR A 168 14.47 1.26 11.44
N SER A 169 14.78 0.33 10.53
CA SER A 169 14.84 -1.11 10.79
C SER A 169 16.02 -1.75 10.07
N LEU A 170 16.48 -2.89 10.57
CA LEU A 170 17.52 -3.64 9.89
C LEU A 170 16.92 -4.45 8.72
N PRO A 171 17.48 -4.40 7.50
CA PRO A 171 16.90 -5.10 6.34
C PRO A 171 16.71 -6.60 6.54
N ASN A 172 17.54 -7.25 7.36
CA ASN A 172 17.47 -8.70 7.59
C ASN A 172 16.26 -9.15 8.42
N ILE A 173 15.64 -8.26 9.21
CA ILE A 173 14.45 -8.57 10.01
C ILE A 173 13.14 -8.22 9.29
N GLN A 174 13.19 -7.39 8.25
CA GLN A 174 11.99 -6.95 7.53
C GLN A 174 11.18 -8.11 6.91
N PRO A 175 11.76 -9.14 6.27
CA PRO A 175 10.95 -10.20 5.65
C PRO A 175 10.03 -10.93 6.64
N GLU A 176 10.53 -11.24 7.84
CA GLU A 176 9.72 -11.86 8.90
C GLU A 176 8.71 -10.89 9.49
N GLY A 177 9.12 -9.63 9.70
CA GLY A 177 8.23 -8.58 10.18
C GLY A 177 7.01 -8.32 9.31
N TYR A 178 7.22 -8.25 8.00
CA TYR A 178 6.15 -8.05 7.03
C TYR A 178 5.24 -9.28 6.91
N GLU A 179 5.80 -10.49 6.96
CA GLU A 179 5.01 -11.74 7.03
C GLU A 179 4.15 -11.77 8.32
N ASN A 180 4.73 -11.38 9.45
CA ASN A 180 4.00 -11.27 10.71
C ASN A 180 2.84 -10.27 10.58
N PHE A 181 3.11 -9.08 10.03
CA PHE A 181 2.08 -8.05 9.85
C PHE A 181 0.98 -8.49 8.88
N SER A 182 1.31 -9.21 7.79
CA SER A 182 0.32 -9.80 6.88
C SER A 182 -0.66 -10.72 7.61
N ARG A 183 -0.15 -11.60 8.48
CA ARG A 183 -1.01 -12.47 9.30
C ARG A 183 -1.89 -11.65 10.24
N LEU A 184 -1.33 -10.63 10.88
CA LEU A 184 -2.06 -9.75 11.79
C LEU A 184 -3.19 -8.98 11.06
N LEU A 185 -2.94 -8.46 9.85
CA LEU A 185 -3.98 -7.88 9.00
C LEU A 185 -5.12 -8.88 8.75
N ASN A 186 -4.80 -10.13 8.41
CA ASN A 186 -5.81 -11.16 8.19
C ASN A 186 -6.61 -11.47 9.46
N THR A 187 -5.98 -11.50 10.64
CA THR A 187 -6.69 -11.76 11.92
C THR A 187 -7.70 -10.67 12.30
N THR A 188 -7.59 -9.47 11.75
CA THR A 188 -8.59 -8.41 11.97
C THR A 188 -9.95 -8.73 11.34
N GLY A 189 -10.00 -9.67 10.39
CA GLY A 189 -11.19 -10.00 9.62
C GLY A 189 -11.60 -8.95 8.59
N ARG A 190 -10.86 -7.84 8.47
CA ARG A 190 -11.07 -6.82 7.44
C ARG A 190 -10.11 -7.05 6.26
N PRO A 191 -10.60 -7.33 5.04
CA PRO A 191 -9.75 -7.41 3.86
C PRO A 191 -9.06 -6.07 3.60
N MET A 192 -7.74 -6.08 3.53
CA MET A 192 -6.90 -4.91 3.25
C MET A 192 -5.84 -5.27 2.19
N VAL A 193 -5.66 -4.42 1.19
CA VAL A 193 -4.53 -4.54 0.26
C VAL A 193 -3.25 -4.26 1.02
N PHE A 194 -2.27 -5.16 0.96
CA PHE A 194 -0.99 -4.98 1.63
C PHE A 194 0.15 -4.73 0.64
N SER A 195 0.70 -3.50 0.69
CA SER A 195 1.81 -3.03 -0.14
C SER A 195 3.11 -3.03 0.64
N CYS A 196 4.04 -3.89 0.24
CA CYS A 196 5.27 -4.16 0.97
C CYS A 196 6.49 -3.44 0.38
N SER A 197 7.22 -2.69 1.18
CA SER A 197 8.37 -1.92 0.72
C SER A 197 9.73 -2.56 0.95
N TYR A 198 9.81 -3.64 1.76
CA TYR A 198 11.09 -4.22 2.18
C TYR A 198 12.06 -4.57 1.05
N PRO A 199 11.63 -5.00 -0.16
CA PRO A 199 12.58 -5.32 -1.22
C PRO A 199 13.44 -4.11 -1.60
N ALA A 200 12.91 -2.89 -1.57
CA ALA A 200 13.68 -1.69 -1.87
C ALA A 200 14.75 -1.33 -0.83
N TYR A 201 14.68 -1.90 0.38
CA TYR A 201 15.68 -1.72 1.44
C TYR A 201 16.81 -2.75 1.39
N ILE A 202 16.76 -3.66 0.42
CA ILE A 202 17.73 -4.73 0.22
C ILE A 202 18.38 -4.53 -1.14
N SER A 203 19.71 -4.62 -1.22
CA SER A 203 20.48 -4.45 -2.46
C SER A 203 20.39 -5.68 -3.40
N TRP A 204 19.16 -6.13 -3.70
CA TRP A 204 18.87 -7.36 -4.44
C TRP A 204 19.23 -7.31 -5.93
N ILE A 205 19.39 -6.11 -6.51
CA ILE A 205 19.74 -5.95 -7.93
C ILE A 205 21.05 -6.69 -8.26
N ASN A 206 22.01 -6.68 -7.34
CA ASN A 206 23.30 -7.36 -7.51
C ASN A 206 23.21 -8.87 -7.19
N ASN A 207 22.17 -9.30 -6.49
CA ASN A 207 21.96 -10.70 -6.13
C ASN A 207 20.47 -10.97 -5.83
N ILE A 208 19.75 -11.45 -6.84
CA ILE A 208 18.31 -11.75 -6.81
C ILE A 208 17.91 -12.71 -5.68
N LYS A 209 18.86 -13.52 -5.18
CA LYS A 209 18.65 -14.50 -4.09
C LYS A 209 18.56 -13.85 -2.71
N LEU A 210 18.87 -12.56 -2.58
CA LEU A 210 18.69 -11.82 -1.33
C LEU A 210 17.22 -11.60 -0.97
N ILE A 211 16.31 -11.77 -1.94
CA ILE A 211 14.87 -11.70 -1.73
C ILE A 211 14.25 -13.08 -1.90
N ASP A 212 13.50 -13.51 -0.88
CA ASP A 212 12.55 -14.61 -1.04
C ASP A 212 11.28 -14.09 -1.72
N TRP A 213 11.23 -14.23 -3.04
CA TRP A 213 10.08 -13.83 -3.86
C TRP A 213 8.83 -14.67 -3.60
N ASN A 214 8.99 -15.92 -3.13
CA ASN A 214 7.84 -16.75 -2.78
C ASN A 214 7.20 -16.28 -1.47
N ARG A 215 8.02 -15.85 -0.50
CA ARG A 215 7.53 -15.18 0.72
C ARG A 215 6.76 -13.91 0.39
N LEU A 216 7.29 -13.04 -0.50
CA LEU A 216 6.57 -11.85 -0.96
C LEU A 216 5.22 -12.21 -1.58
N LYS A 217 5.21 -13.12 -2.55
CA LYS A 217 4.00 -13.55 -3.24
C LYS A 217 2.93 -14.01 -2.26
N LYS A 218 3.29 -14.76 -1.21
CA LYS A 218 2.35 -15.29 -0.22
C LYS A 218 1.87 -14.26 0.81
N ASN A 219 2.64 -13.20 1.04
CA ASN A 219 2.40 -12.28 2.15
C ASN A 219 2.04 -10.85 1.74
N CYS A 220 2.15 -10.48 0.47
CA CYS A 220 1.96 -9.11 -0.01
C CYS A 220 1.10 -9.12 -1.28
N ASN A 221 0.20 -8.14 -1.43
CA ASN A 221 -0.56 -7.97 -2.66
C ASN A 221 0.28 -7.30 -3.76
N LEU A 222 1.18 -6.40 -3.37
CA LEU A 222 2.15 -5.75 -4.23
C LEU A 222 3.38 -5.34 -3.42
N TRP A 223 4.48 -5.05 -4.10
CA TRP A 223 5.72 -4.64 -3.44
C TRP A 223 6.54 -3.65 -4.26
N ARG A 224 7.22 -2.76 -3.54
CA ARG A 224 8.09 -1.73 -4.10
C ARG A 224 9.51 -2.29 -4.18
N VAL A 225 10.07 -2.32 -5.39
CA VAL A 225 11.31 -3.04 -5.70
C VAL A 225 12.56 -2.14 -5.79
N LEU A 226 12.40 -0.84 -6.04
CA LEU A 226 13.50 0.09 -6.29
C LEU A 226 13.37 1.35 -5.43
N GLY A 227 14.30 2.30 -5.58
CA GLY A 227 14.19 3.60 -4.91
C GLY A 227 12.96 4.42 -5.34
N ASP A 228 12.68 5.47 -4.58
CA ASP A 228 11.54 6.35 -4.80
C ASP A 228 11.61 7.10 -6.14
N ILE A 229 10.46 7.16 -6.82
CA ILE A 229 10.29 8.00 -8.00
C ILE A 229 10.37 9.49 -7.62
N GLN A 230 11.04 10.27 -8.46
CA GLN A 230 11.10 11.73 -8.38
C GLN A 230 10.44 12.35 -9.60
N ASP A 231 10.08 13.63 -9.51
CA ASP A 231 9.49 14.39 -10.60
C ASP A 231 10.54 14.78 -11.65
N SER A 232 11.12 13.77 -12.28
CA SER A 232 12.14 13.94 -13.32
C SER A 232 12.13 12.76 -14.30
N LEU A 233 12.36 13.07 -15.58
CA LEU A 233 12.51 12.04 -16.61
C LEU A 233 13.68 11.09 -16.28
N SER A 234 14.75 11.61 -15.67
CA SER A 234 15.89 10.78 -15.27
C SER A 234 15.49 9.71 -14.23
N SER A 235 14.63 10.05 -13.26
CA SER A 235 14.11 9.10 -12.29
C SER A 235 13.25 8.02 -12.97
N VAL A 236 12.36 8.41 -13.87
CA VAL A 236 11.54 7.47 -14.66
C VAL A 236 12.43 6.48 -15.44
N VAL A 237 13.43 7.00 -16.17
CA VAL A 237 14.35 6.18 -16.95
C VAL A 237 15.17 5.23 -16.07
N SER A 238 15.60 5.68 -14.88
CA SER A 238 16.35 4.81 -13.96
C SER A 238 15.53 3.62 -13.45
N ILE A 239 14.23 3.80 -13.23
CA ILE A 239 13.32 2.73 -12.80
C ILE A 239 13.12 1.74 -13.95
N ILE A 240 12.82 2.24 -15.15
CA ILE A 240 12.56 1.40 -16.34
C ILE A 240 13.79 0.56 -16.69
N LYS A 241 15.00 1.13 -16.63
CA LYS A 241 16.24 0.41 -16.99
C LYS A 241 16.63 -0.70 -16.03
N CYS A 242 16.08 -0.72 -14.83
CA CYS A 242 16.40 -1.71 -13.81
C CYS A 242 15.44 -2.92 -13.82
N LEU A 243 14.30 -2.79 -14.49
CA LEU A 243 13.33 -3.87 -14.73
C LEU A 243 13.65 -4.59 -16.04
#